data_AF-A0A7V3AES0-F1
#
_entry.id   AF-A0A7V3AES0-F1
#
_cell.length_a   1.000
_cell.length_b   1.000
_cell.length_c   1.000
_cell.angle_alpha   90.00
_cell.angle_beta   90.00
_cell.angle_gamma   90.00
#
_symmetry.space_group_name_H-M   'P 1'
#
loop_
_entity.id
_entity.type
_entity.pdbx_description
1 polymer ?
#
loop_
_entity_poly.entity_id
_entity_poly.type
_entity_poly.pdbx_seq_one_letter_code
_entity_poly.pdbx_strand_id
1 'polypeptide(L)'
;MGANLAWLFIGKVHLSGLHPITRRRSNTQDLDCHDTEQIRQYFHELYNADLDRNDIQALRMQLNFPEVSEKFHMIDDRTRAVLVPYDEAADAIIQRLLKSKGREPGLLREIQRCQVGLYPSEFKSALEKGAVYELWEGAELWACRNSCYSPELGLEISSPSPDEYLC
;
A
#
# COMPACT_ATOMS: atom_id res chain seq x y z
N MET A 1 -19.93 19.64 -54.30
CA MET A 1 -18.66 18.90 -54.09
C MET A 1 -17.81 19.77 -53.18
N GLY A 2 -17.50 19.47 -51.94
CA GLY A 2 -17.44 18.25 -51.14
C GLY A 2 -16.38 18.50 -50.05
N ALA A 3 -16.40 17.71 -48.97
CA ALA A 3 -15.60 17.82 -47.72
C ALA A 3 -16.23 18.77 -46.68
N ASN A 4 -17.09 18.34 -45.74
CA ASN A 4 -17.14 17.18 -44.85
C ASN A 4 -16.35 17.37 -43.54
N LEU A 5 -17.10 17.13 -42.47
CA LEU A 5 -16.80 17.26 -41.05
C LEU A 5 -15.68 16.31 -40.60
N ALA A 6 -15.04 16.67 -39.47
CA ALA A 6 -14.49 15.79 -38.43
C ALA A 6 -13.07 16.19 -38.00
N TRP A 7 -12.97 17.27 -37.20
CA TRP A 7 -11.85 17.47 -36.28
C TRP A 7 -12.39 18.01 -34.95
N LEU A 8 -13.16 17.18 -34.26
CA LEU A 8 -13.70 17.49 -32.94
C LEU A 8 -13.89 16.19 -32.14
N PHE A 9 -12.87 15.34 -32.06
CA PHE A 9 -12.87 14.19 -31.12
C PHE A 9 -11.46 13.62 -30.92
N ILE A 10 -10.66 14.27 -30.07
CA ILE A 10 -9.49 13.68 -29.38
C ILE A 10 -9.45 14.39 -28.02
N GLY A 11 -9.47 13.76 -26.85
CA GLY A 11 -9.62 12.37 -26.45
C GLY A 11 -10.12 12.44 -25.00
N LYS A 12 -11.13 11.63 -24.71
CA LYS A 12 -11.83 11.59 -23.43
C LYS A 12 -10.91 10.89 -22.42
N VAL A 13 -10.10 11.64 -21.66
CA VAL A 13 -9.36 11.08 -20.52
C VAL A 13 -10.41 10.63 -19.51
N HIS A 14 -10.43 9.33 -19.23
CA HIS A 14 -11.38 8.69 -18.36
C HIS A 14 -11.06 9.06 -16.89
N LEU A 15 -11.69 10.14 -16.42
CA LEU A 15 -11.55 10.71 -15.08
C LEU A 15 -12.41 9.93 -14.06
N SER A 16 -12.13 8.65 -13.85
CA SER A 16 -12.90 7.78 -12.93
C SER A 16 -12.33 7.64 -11.51
N GLY A 17 -11.28 8.39 -11.16
CA GLY A 17 -10.64 8.33 -9.83
C GLY A 17 -10.48 9.67 -9.10
N LEU A 18 -11.18 10.71 -9.54
CA LEU A 18 -10.98 12.08 -9.02
C LEU A 18 -11.83 12.34 -7.77
N HIS A 19 -11.17 12.71 -6.66
CA HIS A 19 -11.80 13.11 -5.39
C HIS A 19 -12.89 14.18 -5.66
N PRO A 20 -14.08 14.12 -5.02
CA PRO A 20 -15.27 14.91 -5.36
C PRO A 20 -15.05 16.44 -5.51
N ILE A 21 -14.01 16.98 -4.90
CA ILE A 21 -13.59 18.38 -5.02
C ILE A 21 -13.25 18.77 -6.48
N THR A 22 -12.61 17.87 -7.22
CA THR A 22 -12.19 18.14 -8.60
C THR A 22 -13.35 18.11 -9.60
N ARG A 23 -14.51 17.56 -9.21
CA ARG A 23 -15.73 17.60 -10.02
C ARG A 23 -16.52 18.92 -9.84
N ARG A 24 -16.20 19.75 -8.83
CA ARG A 24 -17.02 20.93 -8.46
C ARG A 24 -16.56 22.28 -9.01
N ARG A 25 -15.63 22.34 -9.97
CA ARG A 25 -15.23 23.62 -10.59
C ARG A 25 -15.12 23.52 -12.11
N SER A 26 -16.28 23.35 -12.77
CA SER A 26 -16.42 23.55 -14.21
C SER A 26 -16.91 24.97 -14.55
N ASN A 27 -16.56 25.96 -13.74
CA ASN A 27 -16.81 27.37 -14.07
C ASN A 27 -15.80 28.29 -13.35
N THR A 28 -14.88 28.84 -14.14
CA THR A 28 -14.09 30.08 -13.95
C THR A 28 -12.86 30.05 -13.02
N GLN A 29 -11.72 30.43 -13.66
CA GLN A 29 -10.35 30.71 -13.19
C GLN A 29 -9.39 29.52 -13.07
N ASP A 30 -8.37 29.55 -13.94
CA ASP A 30 -7.13 28.77 -13.81
C ASP A 30 -6.53 29.05 -12.43
N LEU A 31 -6.24 27.99 -11.67
CA LEU A 31 -5.47 28.09 -10.43
C LEU A 31 -4.08 28.61 -10.79
N ASP A 32 -3.74 29.82 -10.34
CA ASP A 32 -2.38 30.31 -10.44
C ASP A 32 -1.50 29.58 -9.41
N CYS A 33 -0.61 28.72 -9.89
CA CYS A 33 0.31 27.97 -9.03
C CYS A 33 1.42 28.82 -8.41
N HIS A 34 1.49 30.11 -8.75
CA HIS A 34 2.41 31.08 -8.16
C HIS A 34 1.72 32.01 -7.15
N ASP A 35 0.38 31.97 -7.05
CA ASP A 35 -0.38 32.69 -6.03
C ASP A 35 -0.50 31.85 -4.75
N THR A 36 0.15 32.32 -3.69
CA THR A 36 0.22 31.61 -2.41
C THR A 36 -1.16 31.50 -1.74
N GLU A 37 -2.06 32.46 -1.94
CA GLU A 37 -3.40 32.42 -1.33
C GLU A 37 -4.33 31.45 -2.07
N GLN A 38 -4.23 31.38 -3.40
CA GLN A 38 -5.00 30.40 -4.18
C GLN A 38 -4.58 28.96 -3.87
N ILE A 39 -3.27 28.70 -3.73
CA ILE A 39 -2.75 27.39 -3.31
C ILE A 39 -3.21 27.04 -1.90
N ARG A 40 -3.16 28.00 -0.97
CA ARG A 40 -3.60 27.82 0.42
C ARG A 40 -5.09 27.49 0.48
N GLN A 41 -5.93 28.20 -0.26
CA GLN A 41 -7.36 27.93 -0.32
C GLN A 41 -7.66 26.57 -0.94
N TYR A 42 -6.95 26.20 -2.01
CA TYR A 42 -7.06 24.87 -2.63
C TYR A 42 -6.77 23.75 -1.64
N PHE A 43 -5.65 23.83 -0.91
CA PHE A 43 -5.29 22.81 0.08
C PHE A 43 -6.20 22.83 1.30
N HIS A 44 -6.69 24.00 1.72
CA HIS A 44 -7.69 24.09 2.78
C HIS A 44 -9.00 23.41 2.38
N GLU A 45 -9.46 23.56 1.14
CA GLU A 45 -10.63 22.84 0.62
C GLU A 45 -10.35 21.34 0.45
N LEU A 46 -9.17 20.97 -0.07
CA LEU A 46 -8.75 19.59 -0.32
C LEU A 46 -8.63 18.78 0.97
N TYR A 47 -8.03 19.38 2.00
CA TYR A 47 -7.78 18.77 3.31
C TYR A 47 -8.72 19.32 4.37
N ASN A 48 -9.95 19.72 4.01
CA ASN A 48 -10.99 20.11 4.97
C ASN A 48 -11.49 18.89 5.76
N ALA A 49 -10.58 18.26 6.47
CA ALA A 49 -10.73 17.07 7.29
C ALA A 49 -10.19 17.40 8.68
N ASP A 50 -10.64 16.63 9.67
CA ASP A 50 -10.12 16.73 11.02
C ASP A 50 -8.66 16.24 11.06
N LEU A 51 -7.72 17.18 10.95
CA LEU A 51 -6.27 16.92 10.93
C LEU A 51 -5.72 16.53 12.31
N ASP A 52 -6.51 16.67 13.37
CA ASP A 52 -6.13 16.34 14.74
C ASP A 52 -7.10 15.37 15.41
N ARG A 53 -7.62 14.41 14.63
CA ARG A 53 -8.58 13.39 15.09
C ARG A 53 -8.17 12.69 16.40
N ASN A 54 -6.87 12.51 16.64
CA ASN A 54 -6.32 11.82 17.80
C ASN A 54 -5.91 12.77 18.95
N ASP A 55 -6.30 14.04 18.89
CA ASP A 55 -6.00 15.09 19.89
C ASP A 55 -4.49 15.22 20.19
N ILE A 56 -3.68 15.07 19.14
CA ILE A 56 -2.22 15.09 19.21
C ILE A 56 -1.74 16.49 19.56
N GLN A 57 -2.40 17.56 19.11
CA GLN A 57 -1.99 18.92 19.45
C GLN A 57 -2.17 19.21 20.95
N ALA A 58 -3.25 18.74 21.57
CA ALA A 58 -3.42 18.88 23.01
C ALA A 58 -2.32 18.16 23.79
N LEU A 59 -1.99 16.92 23.40
CA LEU A 59 -0.89 16.16 24.02
C LEU A 59 0.47 16.86 23.84
N ARG A 60 0.72 17.48 22.67
CA ARG A 60 1.93 18.29 22.42
C ARG A 60 1.96 19.54 23.30
N MET A 61 0.84 20.24 23.46
CA MET A 61 0.75 21.42 24.34
C MET A 61 0.99 21.07 25.81
N GLN A 62 0.64 19.85 26.22
CA GLN A 62 0.91 19.31 27.55
C GLN A 62 2.32 18.72 27.71
N LEU A 63 3.15 18.75 26.66
CA LEU A 63 4.50 18.15 26.63
C LEU A 63 4.51 16.63 26.93
N ASN A 64 3.40 15.93 26.66
CA ASN A 64 3.27 14.49 26.85
C ASN A 64 3.80 13.72 25.63
N PHE A 65 5.11 13.84 25.40
CA PHE A 65 5.78 13.21 24.25
C PHE A 65 5.68 11.67 24.20
N PRO A 66 5.68 10.93 25.33
CA PRO A 66 5.46 9.48 25.29
C PRO A 66 4.12 9.12 24.63
N GLU A 67 3.04 9.77 25.05
CA GLU A 67 1.71 9.47 24.51
C GLU A 67 1.53 9.98 23.08
N VAL A 68 2.17 11.09 22.72
CA VAL A 68 2.27 11.53 21.32
C VAL A 68 2.95 10.46 20.47
N SER A 69 4.05 9.87 20.94
CA SER A 69 4.77 8.83 20.17
C SER A 69 3.94 7.56 19.96
N GLU A 70 3.04 7.24 20.88
CA GLU A 70 2.14 6.09 20.76
C GLU A 70 0.96 6.36 19.84
N LYS A 71 0.33 7.53 19.95
CA LYS A 71 -0.91 7.86 19.24
C LYS A 71 -0.71 8.53 17.89
N PHE A 72 0.40 9.23 17.68
CA PHE A 72 0.67 9.90 16.42
C PHE A 72 1.23 8.90 15.41
N HIS A 73 0.49 8.72 14.32
CA HIS A 73 0.92 7.96 13.15
C HIS A 73 0.80 8.85 11.92
N MET A 74 1.92 9.19 11.28
CA MET A 74 1.91 9.98 10.05
C MET A 74 1.27 9.22 8.88
N ILE A 75 1.34 7.88 8.92
CA ILE A 75 0.64 6.96 8.04
C ILE A 75 -0.18 6.04 8.95
N ASP A 76 -1.50 6.17 8.90
CA ASP A 76 -2.42 5.43 9.79
C ASP A 76 -2.33 3.91 9.57
N ASP A 77 -2.18 3.47 8.31
CA ASP A 77 -2.09 2.04 7.97
C ASP A 77 -0.63 1.61 7.78
N ARG A 78 -0.04 1.02 8.82
CA ARG A 78 1.25 0.32 8.68
C ARG A 78 1.01 -0.97 7.91
N THR A 79 1.63 -1.07 6.74
CA THR A 79 1.65 -2.32 5.99
C THR A 79 2.47 -3.37 6.73
N ARG A 80 2.03 -4.63 6.68
CA ARG A 80 2.76 -5.77 7.20
C ARG A 80 3.59 -6.39 6.08
N ALA A 81 4.88 -6.57 6.33
CA ALA A 81 5.79 -7.19 5.37
C ALA A 81 5.51 -8.69 5.22
N VAL A 82 5.39 -9.14 3.98
CA VAL A 82 5.23 -10.55 3.59
C VAL A 82 6.31 -10.88 2.57
N LEU A 83 7.00 -12.01 2.78
CA LEU A 83 7.97 -12.52 1.83
C LEU A 83 7.27 -13.14 0.63
N VAL A 84 7.69 -12.79 -0.59
CA VAL A 84 7.09 -13.27 -1.83
C VAL A 84 8.12 -14.03 -2.69
N PRO A 85 7.73 -15.20 -3.25
CA PRO A 85 8.59 -16.00 -4.12
C PRO A 85 8.54 -15.48 -5.57
N TYR A 86 8.97 -14.24 -5.79
CA TYR A 86 8.81 -13.58 -7.10
C TYR A 86 9.74 -14.11 -8.21
N ASP A 87 10.84 -14.75 -7.83
CA ASP A 87 11.76 -15.49 -8.72
C ASP A 87 12.36 -16.69 -7.97
N GLU A 88 13.08 -17.56 -8.68
CA GLU A 88 13.73 -18.75 -8.11
C GLU A 88 14.75 -18.37 -7.00
N ALA A 89 15.39 -17.21 -7.12
CA ALA A 89 16.35 -16.74 -6.13
C ALA A 89 15.65 -16.33 -4.83
N ALA A 90 14.50 -15.67 -4.92
CA ALA A 90 13.66 -15.29 -3.78
C ALA A 90 13.11 -16.53 -3.08
N ASP A 91 12.60 -17.51 -3.82
CA ASP A 91 12.16 -18.78 -3.26
C ASP A 91 13.32 -19.49 -2.55
N ALA A 92 14.49 -19.59 -3.17
CA ALA A 92 15.68 -20.19 -2.54
C ALA A 92 16.10 -19.47 -1.24
N ILE A 93 16.01 -18.13 -1.20
CA ILE A 93 16.27 -17.33 0.01
C ILE A 93 15.25 -17.64 1.11
N ILE A 94 13.96 -17.70 0.78
CA ILE A 94 12.88 -18.04 1.72
C ILE A 94 13.09 -19.45 2.29
N GLN A 95 13.44 -20.43 1.43
CA GLN A 95 13.73 -21.80 1.86
C GLN A 95 14.97 -21.90 2.75
N ARG A 96 16.04 -21.14 2.45
CA ARG A 96 17.22 -21.02 3.33
C ARG A 96 16.85 -20.42 4.69
N LEU A 97 15.97 -19.43 4.70
CA LEU A 97 15.49 -18.77 5.91
C LEU A 97 14.69 -19.74 6.79
N LEU A 98 13.78 -20.49 6.19
CA LEU A 98 13.02 -21.56 6.84
C LEU A 98 13.94 -22.62 7.47
N LYS A 99 14.91 -23.12 6.70
CA LYS A 99 15.85 -24.17 7.17
C LYS A 99 16.76 -23.67 8.30
N SER A 100 17.26 -22.45 8.20
CA SER A 100 18.18 -21.87 9.19
C SER A 100 17.48 -21.23 10.39
N LYS A 101 16.15 -21.02 10.33
CA LYS A 101 15.37 -20.24 11.31
C LYS A 101 15.98 -18.86 11.58
N GLY A 102 16.45 -18.19 10.53
CA GLY A 102 17.06 -16.86 10.63
C GLY A 102 18.44 -16.80 11.30
N ARG A 103 19.08 -17.95 11.55
CA ARG A 103 20.40 -18.00 12.22
C ARG A 103 21.58 -17.75 11.28
N GLU A 104 21.33 -17.69 9.97
CA GLU A 104 22.35 -17.41 8.98
C GLU A 104 22.70 -15.91 8.94
N PRO A 105 23.97 -15.52 9.13
CA PRO A 105 24.39 -14.12 9.07
C PRO A 105 24.13 -13.52 7.69
N GLY A 106 23.60 -12.29 7.65
CA GLY A 106 23.35 -11.57 6.40
C GLY A 106 22.08 -12.00 5.66
N LEU A 107 21.49 -13.16 5.98
CA LEU A 107 20.28 -13.65 5.31
C LEU A 107 19.08 -12.71 5.51
N LEU A 108 18.92 -12.14 6.70
CA LEU A 108 17.89 -11.12 6.95
C LEU A 108 18.08 -9.86 6.09
N ARG A 109 19.29 -9.58 5.60
CA ARG A 109 19.53 -8.48 4.65
C ARG A 109 19.21 -8.89 3.22
N GLU A 110 19.51 -10.13 2.86
CA GLU A 110 19.14 -10.71 1.56
C GLU A 110 17.62 -10.75 1.39
N ILE A 111 16.86 -11.12 2.43
CA ILE A 111 15.39 -11.25 2.32
C ILE A 111 14.70 -9.91 2.10
N GLN A 112 15.36 -8.78 2.39
CA GLN A 112 14.70 -7.47 2.36
C GLN A 112 14.15 -7.10 0.98
N ARG A 113 14.76 -7.62 -0.09
CA ARG A 113 14.33 -7.45 -1.49
C ARG A 113 13.13 -8.31 -1.86
N CYS A 114 12.81 -9.32 -1.06
CA CYS A 114 11.73 -10.28 -1.29
C CYS A 114 10.46 -9.92 -0.52
N GLN A 115 10.29 -8.67 -0.09
CA GLN A 115 9.19 -8.24 0.75
C GLN A 115 8.18 -7.41 -0.05
N VAL A 116 6.89 -7.64 0.19
CA VAL A 116 5.82 -6.70 -0.15
C VAL A 116 5.05 -6.32 1.10
N GLY A 117 4.56 -5.08 1.16
CA GLY A 117 3.72 -4.62 2.26
C GLY A 117 2.25 -4.87 1.94
N LEU A 118 1.55 -5.57 2.82
CA LEU A 118 0.09 -5.71 2.77
C LEU A 118 -0.58 -4.77 3.77
N TYR A 119 -1.65 -4.09 3.37
CA TYR A 119 -2.47 -3.33 4.31
C TYR A 119 -3.09 -4.27 5.37
N PRO A 120 -3.43 -3.79 6.58
CA PRO A 120 -3.95 -4.63 7.64
C PRO A 120 -5.17 -5.49 7.24
N SER A 121 -6.08 -4.92 6.44
CA SER A 121 -7.26 -5.62 5.91
C SER A 121 -6.90 -6.71 4.90
N GLU A 122 -5.96 -6.43 3.99
CA GLU A 122 -5.44 -7.37 2.99
C GLU A 122 -4.71 -8.52 3.66
N PHE A 123 -3.82 -8.21 4.61
CA PHE A 123 -3.09 -9.21 5.37
C PHE A 123 -4.06 -10.15 6.11
N LYS A 124 -5.08 -9.58 6.76
CA LYS A 124 -6.09 -10.38 7.46
C LYS A 124 -6.83 -11.31 6.49
N SER A 125 -7.25 -10.80 5.33
CA SER A 125 -7.90 -11.60 4.30
C SER A 125 -6.99 -12.71 3.75
N ALA A 126 -5.71 -12.41 3.53
CA ALA A 126 -4.72 -13.36 3.07
C ALA A 126 -4.47 -14.48 4.11
N LEU A 127 -4.43 -14.12 5.39
CA LEU A 127 -4.30 -15.07 6.49
C LEU A 127 -5.52 -16.00 6.58
N GLU A 128 -6.73 -15.44 6.53
CA GLU A 128 -7.99 -16.19 6.57
C GLU A 128 -8.13 -17.18 5.40
N LYS A 129 -7.65 -16.79 4.21
CA LYS A 129 -7.66 -17.65 3.01
C LYS A 129 -6.48 -18.63 2.94
N GLY A 130 -5.51 -18.53 3.84
CA GLY A 130 -4.30 -19.36 3.86
C GLY A 130 -3.26 -19.01 2.79
N ALA A 131 -3.40 -17.86 2.13
CA ALA A 131 -2.46 -17.37 1.10
C ALA A 131 -1.09 -17.03 1.68
N VAL A 132 -1.05 -16.63 2.95
CA VAL A 132 0.17 -16.37 3.70
C VAL A 132 0.27 -17.29 4.90
N TYR A 133 1.50 -17.61 5.30
CA TYR A 133 1.80 -18.46 6.45
C TYR A 133 2.97 -17.88 7.24
N GLU A 134 3.01 -18.18 8.54
CA GLU A 134 4.16 -17.83 9.38
C GLU A 134 5.29 -18.84 9.13
N LEU A 135 6.53 -18.36 8.95
CA LEU A 135 7.66 -19.23 8.63
C LEU A 135 7.96 -20.25 9.72
N TRP A 136 7.87 -19.84 10.98
CA TRP A 136 7.91 -20.71 12.15
C TRP A 136 7.18 -20.02 13.30
N GLU A 137 6.70 -20.81 14.27
CA GLU A 137 5.95 -20.30 15.41
C GLU A 137 6.74 -19.23 16.18
N GLY A 138 6.14 -18.04 16.32
CA GLY A 138 6.71 -16.91 17.06
C GLY A 138 7.79 -16.13 16.30
N ALA A 139 7.92 -16.36 14.99
CA ALA A 139 8.84 -15.61 14.14
C ALA A 139 8.37 -14.18 13.89
N GLU A 140 7.05 -13.97 13.86
CA GLU A 140 6.40 -12.78 13.30
C GLU A 140 6.82 -12.47 11.85
N LEU A 141 7.38 -13.46 11.15
CA LEU A 141 7.81 -13.41 9.76
C LEU A 141 6.85 -14.24 8.90
N TRP A 142 6.34 -13.59 7.86
CA TRP A 142 5.28 -14.15 7.02
C TRP A 142 5.77 -14.35 5.60
N ALA A 143 5.33 -15.42 4.96
CA ALA A 143 5.58 -15.68 3.55
C ALA A 143 4.28 -16.00 2.80
N CYS A 144 4.26 -15.61 1.53
CA CYS A 144 3.24 -16.01 0.56
C CYS A 144 3.48 -17.44 0.11
N ARG A 145 2.39 -18.18 -0.07
CA ARG A 145 2.42 -19.49 -0.74
C ARG A 145 2.72 -19.34 -2.22
N ASN A 146 3.35 -20.34 -2.83
CA ASN A 146 3.80 -20.25 -4.22
C ASN A 146 2.59 -20.23 -5.17
N SER A 147 1.52 -20.95 -4.84
CA SER A 147 0.28 -20.94 -5.64
C SER A 147 -0.52 -19.63 -5.54
N CYS A 148 -0.20 -18.77 -4.57
CA CYS A 148 -0.83 -17.47 -4.36
C CYS A 148 0.03 -16.32 -4.90
N TYR A 149 1.03 -16.61 -5.73
CA TYR A 149 1.87 -15.60 -6.37
C TYR A 149 1.77 -15.70 -7.90
N SER A 150 1.34 -14.62 -8.55
CA SER A 150 1.38 -14.46 -10.00
C SER A 150 2.55 -13.55 -10.39
N PRO A 151 3.37 -13.91 -11.40
CA PRO A 151 4.39 -13.02 -11.95
C PRO A 151 3.83 -11.69 -12.50
N GLU A 152 2.59 -11.69 -12.97
CA GLU A 152 1.94 -10.53 -13.59
C GLU A 152 1.19 -9.66 -12.56
N LEU A 153 0.51 -10.29 -11.59
CA LEU A 153 -0.37 -9.60 -10.63
C LEU A 153 0.24 -9.48 -9.22
N GLY A 154 1.28 -10.25 -8.92
CA GLY A 154 1.91 -10.31 -7.60
C GLY A 154 1.17 -11.23 -6.64
N LEU A 155 1.13 -10.85 -5.36
CA LEU A 155 0.46 -11.62 -4.30
C LEU A 155 -1.05 -11.59 -4.50
N GLU A 156 -1.64 -12.77 -4.67
CA GLU A 156 -3.08 -12.97 -4.79
C GLU A 156 -3.71 -13.35 -3.46
N ILE A 157 -4.77 -12.62 -3.09
CA ILE A 157 -5.54 -12.87 -1.87
C ILE A 157 -6.61 -13.93 -2.19
N SER A 158 -6.16 -15.14 -2.54
CA SER A 158 -6.95 -16.29 -2.93
C SER A 158 -6.59 -17.51 -2.07
N SER A 159 -7.42 -18.56 -2.10
CA SER A 159 -7.06 -19.80 -1.42
C SER A 159 -5.98 -20.52 -2.24
N PRO A 160 -4.95 -21.08 -1.60
CA PRO A 160 -3.88 -21.78 -2.29
C PRO A 160 -4.40 -23.01 -3.05
N SER A 161 -3.67 -23.41 -4.09
CA SER A 161 -3.97 -24.64 -4.83
C SER A 161 -3.89 -25.85 -3.90
N PRO A 162 -4.85 -26.80 -3.94
CA PRO A 162 -4.79 -28.04 -3.18
C PRO A 162 -3.50 -28.84 -3.40
N ASP A 163 -2.90 -28.72 -4.58
CA ASP A 163 -1.68 -29.44 -4.97
C ASP A 163 -0.48 -29.09 -4.08
N GLU A 164 -0.48 -27.90 -3.47
CA GLU A 164 0.60 -27.44 -2.59
C GLU A 164 0.62 -28.17 -1.23
N TYR A 165 -0.46 -28.87 -0.88
CA TYR A 165 -0.56 -29.70 0.32
C TYR A 165 -0.32 -31.19 0.07
N LEU A 166 -0.13 -31.60 -1.19
CA LEU A 166 0.05 -33.02 -1.58
C LEU A 166 1.51 -33.49 -1.56
N CYS A 167 2.42 -32.70 -1.00
CA CYS A 167 3.84 -33.03 -0.84
C CYS A 167 4.12 -33.80 0.45
#